data_AF-A0A1S1H720-F1
#
_entry.id   AF-A0A1S1H720-F1
#
_cell.length_a   1.000
_cell.length_b   1.000
_cell.length_c   1.000
_cell.angle_alpha   90.00
_cell.angle_beta   90.00
_cell.angle_gamma   90.00
#
_symmetry.space_group_name_H-M   'P 1'
#
loop_
_entity.id
_entity.type
_entity.pdbx_description
1 polymer ?
#
loop_
_entity_poly.entity_id
_entity_poly.type
_entity_poly.pdbx_seq_one_letter_code
_entity_poly.pdbx_strand_id
1 'polypeptide(L)'
;MIALAEDPTSAAVLAAAPCYPVPPSGQSPAIDAVREARVGQCLVVGRDGVCLILRRAWLALDLPVTPPIPAYLPYGSIGAGRADLRCGLIPAELLAQVLKHFRAALPNEAAAFIVWDENDRQFTLDLPQIDHATPSHLTYRPPVQPPHRHIVCDIHSHGHAPAFFSATDDADDAHATKISMVVGRLGHADGPTIASRLCAGGMFLPLPRSPFSGDYHEL
;
A
#
# COMPACT_ATOMS: atom_id res chain seq x y z
N MET A 1 -39.38 4.64 8.71
CA MET A 1 -38.07 4.26 9.24
C MET A 1 -37.68 2.95 8.58
N ILE A 2 -36.72 2.97 7.66
CA ILE A 2 -36.15 1.74 7.11
C ILE A 2 -35.19 1.23 8.19
N ALA A 3 -35.36 -0.01 8.63
CA ALA A 3 -34.43 -0.63 9.54
C ALA A 3 -33.04 -0.58 8.88
N LEU A 4 -32.04 -0.04 9.59
CA LEU A 4 -30.67 0.21 9.12
C LEU A 4 -29.93 -1.02 8.54
N ALA A 5 -30.58 -2.19 8.46
CA ALA A 5 -30.02 -3.48 8.08
C ALA A 5 -30.80 -4.23 6.98
N GLU A 6 -31.85 -3.66 6.37
CA GLU A 6 -32.59 -4.37 5.30
C GLU A 6 -32.12 -4.04 3.87
N ASP A 7 -31.24 -3.05 3.69
CA ASP A 7 -30.64 -2.78 2.38
C ASP A 7 -29.44 -3.72 2.14
N PRO A 8 -29.49 -4.58 1.10
CA PRO A 8 -28.42 -5.51 0.79
C PRO A 8 -27.09 -4.81 0.46
N THR A 9 -27.12 -3.58 -0.05
CA THR A 9 -25.90 -2.80 -0.32
C THR A 9 -25.20 -2.41 0.97
N SER A 10 -25.97 -1.87 1.93
CA SER A 10 -25.48 -1.54 3.27
C SER A 10 -24.91 -2.78 3.99
N ALA A 11 -25.60 -3.92 3.89
CA ALA A 11 -25.11 -5.18 4.45
C ALA A 11 -23.77 -5.63 3.83
N ALA A 12 -23.63 -5.51 2.50
CA ALA A 12 -22.39 -5.83 1.80
C ALA A 12 -21.22 -4.92 2.22
N VAL A 13 -21.47 -3.62 2.42
CA VAL A 13 -20.46 -2.68 2.91
C VAL A 13 -19.98 -3.06 4.31
N LEU A 14 -20.89 -3.35 5.24
CA LEU A 14 -20.55 -3.76 6.60
C LEU A 14 -19.82 -5.11 6.63
N ALA A 15 -20.18 -6.03 5.75
CA ALA A 15 -19.48 -7.32 5.62
C ALA A 15 -18.07 -7.18 5.02
N ALA A 16 -17.84 -6.19 4.16
CA ALA A 16 -16.54 -5.95 3.53
C ALA A 16 -15.51 -5.30 4.47
N ALA A 17 -15.96 -4.64 5.54
CA ALA A 17 -15.13 -4.01 6.56
C ALA A 17 -15.78 -4.11 7.95
N PRO A 18 -15.85 -5.32 8.53
CA PRO A 18 -16.48 -5.52 9.82
C PRO A 18 -15.74 -4.76 10.93
N CYS A 19 -16.46 -4.42 11.99
CA CYS A 19 -15.93 -3.72 13.16
C CYS A 19 -16.08 -4.60 14.41
N TYR A 20 -14.98 -4.83 15.13
CA TYR A 20 -14.94 -5.70 16.30
C TYR A 20 -14.42 -4.98 17.55
N PRO A 21 -15.11 -5.06 18.71
CA PRO A 21 -14.54 -4.62 19.96
C PRO A 21 -13.43 -5.58 20.41
N VAL A 22 -12.33 -5.05 20.92
CA VAL A 22 -11.25 -5.87 21.50
C VAL A 22 -11.70 -6.35 22.88
N PRO A 23 -11.66 -7.65 23.20
CA PRO A 23 -12.03 -8.14 24.52
C PRO A 23 -11.03 -7.64 25.57
N PRO A 24 -11.47 -7.26 26.79
CA PRO A 24 -10.57 -6.80 27.85
C PRO A 24 -9.64 -7.90 28.37
N SER A 25 -10.00 -9.17 28.14
CA SER A 25 -9.22 -10.35 28.49
C SER A 25 -9.50 -11.48 27.50
N GLY A 26 -8.50 -12.32 27.22
CA GLY A 26 -8.63 -13.45 26.31
C GLY A 26 -8.44 -13.06 24.84
N GLN A 27 -8.81 -13.99 23.96
CA GLN A 27 -8.67 -13.85 22.50
C GLN A 27 -10.02 -13.49 21.86
N SER A 28 -9.97 -12.97 20.64
CA SER A 28 -11.16 -12.70 19.84
C SER A 28 -11.06 -13.51 18.56
N PRO A 29 -11.79 -14.64 18.45
CA PRO A 29 -11.73 -15.50 17.27
C PRO A 29 -11.97 -14.75 15.95
N ALA A 30 -12.82 -13.72 15.96
CA ALA A 30 -13.08 -12.90 14.78
C ALA A 30 -11.87 -12.03 14.39
N ILE A 31 -11.20 -11.40 15.37
CA ILE A 31 -10.00 -10.60 15.13
C ILE A 31 -8.84 -11.50 14.71
N ASP A 32 -8.66 -12.62 15.40
CA ASP A 32 -7.59 -13.59 15.13
C ASP A 32 -7.74 -14.21 13.74
N ALA A 33 -8.98 -14.56 13.34
CA ALA A 33 -9.27 -15.04 12.00
C ALA A 33 -8.84 -14.02 10.91
N VAL A 34 -9.10 -12.72 11.10
CA VAL A 34 -8.63 -11.69 10.15
C VAL A 34 -7.11 -11.56 10.20
N ARG A 35 -6.48 -11.63 11.37
CA ARG A 35 -5.02 -11.50 11.52
C ARG A 35 -4.27 -12.64 10.83
N GLU A 36 -4.82 -13.84 10.88
CA GLU A 36 -4.30 -15.06 10.26
C GLU A 36 -4.69 -15.21 8.79
N ALA A 37 -5.71 -14.46 8.32
CA ALA A 37 -6.17 -14.54 6.95
C ALA A 37 -5.08 -14.17 5.92
N ARG A 38 -5.17 -14.86 4.77
CA ARG A 38 -4.41 -14.49 3.57
C ARG A 38 -4.86 -13.13 3.03
N VAL A 39 -6.16 -12.92 2.93
CA VAL A 39 -6.79 -11.65 2.52
C VAL A 39 -7.93 -11.37 3.47
N GLY A 40 -8.01 -10.13 3.95
CA GLY A 40 -9.07 -9.72 4.85
C GLY A 40 -8.81 -8.33 5.39
N GLN A 41 -9.85 -7.70 5.92
CA GLN A 41 -9.70 -6.45 6.64
C GLN A 41 -10.81 -6.32 7.68
N CYS A 42 -10.52 -5.60 8.76
CA CYS A 42 -11.52 -5.18 9.74
C CYS A 42 -11.04 -3.93 10.48
N LEU A 43 -11.98 -3.25 11.11
CA LEU A 43 -11.67 -2.27 12.15
C LEU A 43 -11.78 -2.96 13.51
N VAL A 44 -10.83 -2.68 14.39
CA VAL A 44 -10.92 -3.10 15.79
C VAL A 44 -10.95 -1.88 16.69
N VAL A 45 -11.83 -1.90 17.69
CA VAL A 45 -12.00 -0.81 18.65
C VAL A 45 -11.51 -1.29 20.01
N GLY A 46 -10.43 -0.70 20.49
CA GLY A 46 -9.87 -0.93 21.81
C GLY A 46 -10.00 0.30 22.70
N ARG A 47 -9.53 0.17 23.95
CA ARG A 47 -9.50 1.27 24.93
C ARG A 47 -8.58 2.43 24.55
N ASP A 48 -7.65 2.17 23.65
CA ASP A 48 -6.58 3.04 23.19
C ASP A 48 -6.79 3.56 21.76
N GLY A 49 -7.94 3.25 21.14
CA GLY A 49 -8.34 3.81 19.84
C GLY A 49 -8.91 2.77 18.88
N VAL A 50 -8.93 3.14 17.60
CA VAL A 50 -9.34 2.26 16.50
C VAL A 50 -8.11 1.84 15.70
N CYS A 51 -8.04 0.57 15.32
CA CYS A 51 -7.01 0.04 14.44
C CYS A 51 -7.63 -0.58 13.19
N LEU A 52 -7.09 -0.25 12.02
CA LEU A 52 -7.31 -1.00 10.79
C LEU A 52 -6.41 -2.23 10.80
N ILE A 53 -6.99 -3.41 10.75
CA ILE A 53 -6.29 -4.64 10.43
C ILE A 53 -6.52 -4.90 8.95
N LEU A 54 -5.45 -4.95 8.15
CA LEU A 54 -5.50 -5.23 6.73
C LEU A 54 -4.52 -6.35 6.40
N ARG A 55 -4.98 -7.34 5.64
CA ARG A 55 -4.21 -8.47 5.14
C ARG A 55 -4.28 -8.56 3.63
N ARG A 56 -3.09 -8.69 3.02
CA ARG A 56 -2.86 -9.19 1.67
C ARG A 56 -1.90 -10.37 1.76
N ALA A 57 -1.79 -11.14 0.67
CA ALA A 57 -0.80 -12.22 0.60
C ALA A 57 0.62 -11.70 0.88
N TRP A 58 0.92 -10.47 0.45
CA TRP A 58 2.23 -9.83 0.60
C TRP A 58 2.34 -8.84 1.78
N LEU A 59 1.25 -8.49 2.48
CA LEU A 59 1.23 -7.45 3.52
C LEU A 59 0.42 -7.87 4.76
N ALA A 60 1.00 -7.70 5.95
CA ALA A 60 0.26 -7.66 7.21
C ALA A 60 0.37 -6.26 7.84
N LEU A 61 -0.75 -5.55 7.88
CA LEU A 61 -0.83 -4.20 8.42
C LEU A 61 -1.82 -4.15 9.59
N ASP A 62 -1.35 -3.70 10.75
CA ASP A 62 -2.17 -3.26 11.87
C ASP A 62 -1.86 -1.79 12.10
N LEU A 63 -2.77 -0.92 11.69
CA LEU A 63 -2.58 0.52 11.70
C LEU A 63 -3.54 1.17 12.70
N PRO A 64 -3.05 1.75 13.80
CA PRO A 64 -3.85 2.68 14.60
C PRO A 64 -4.27 3.88 13.74
N VAL A 65 -5.58 4.10 13.59
CA VAL A 65 -6.16 5.15 12.72
C VAL A 65 -6.75 6.31 13.49
N THR A 66 -6.84 6.21 14.82
CA THR A 66 -7.27 7.31 15.69
C THR A 66 -6.30 7.50 16.84
N PRO A 67 -6.21 8.71 17.42
CA PRO A 67 -5.69 8.87 18.78
C PRO A 67 -6.61 8.13 19.78
N PRO A 68 -6.18 7.98 21.05
CA PRO A 68 -7.03 7.45 22.11
C PRO A 68 -8.36 8.20 22.19
N ILE A 69 -9.46 7.46 22.25
CA ILE A 69 -10.79 8.03 22.37
C ILE A 69 -10.95 8.60 23.79
N PRO A 70 -11.35 9.88 23.97
CA PRO A 70 -11.43 10.52 25.28
C PRO A 70 -12.69 10.10 26.06
N ALA A 71 -12.94 8.80 26.16
CA ALA A 71 -14.04 8.19 26.87
C ALA A 71 -13.62 6.85 27.46
N TYR A 72 -14.32 6.39 28.50
CA TYR A 72 -14.11 5.04 29.01
C TYR A 72 -14.68 4.02 28.02
N LEU A 73 -13.83 3.10 27.55
CA LEU A 73 -14.21 1.96 26.73
C LEU A 73 -13.89 0.67 27.49
N PRO A 74 -14.87 -0.23 27.69
CA PRO A 74 -14.67 -1.48 28.44
C PRO A 74 -13.94 -2.55 27.61
N TYR A 75 -13.02 -2.15 26.74
CA TYR A 75 -12.33 -2.98 25.75
C TYR A 75 -10.86 -3.22 26.12
N GLY A 76 -10.25 -4.21 25.48
CA GLY A 76 -8.80 -4.45 25.52
C GLY A 76 -8.02 -3.41 24.72
N SER A 77 -6.69 -3.55 24.70
CA SER A 77 -5.81 -2.71 23.88
C SER A 77 -5.78 -3.20 22.43
N ILE A 78 -5.78 -2.29 21.46
CA ILE A 78 -5.56 -2.60 20.03
C ILE A 78 -4.17 -3.18 19.75
N GLY A 79 -3.24 -3.05 20.69
CA GLY A 79 -1.85 -3.49 20.56
C GLY A 79 -0.96 -2.46 19.85
N ALA A 80 0.28 -2.84 19.59
CA ALA A 80 1.21 -2.03 18.81
C ALA A 80 0.86 -2.09 17.32
N GLY A 81 1.13 -0.98 16.61
CA GLY A 81 1.06 -0.97 15.15
C GLY A 81 2.06 -1.96 14.54
N ARG A 82 1.71 -2.50 13.38
CA ARG A 82 2.48 -3.51 12.64
C ARG A 82 2.41 -3.22 11.15
N ALA A 83 3.52 -3.33 10.44
CA ALA A 83 3.56 -3.20 8.98
C ALA A 83 4.64 -4.13 8.42
N ASP A 84 4.25 -5.38 8.16
CA ASP A 84 5.18 -6.42 7.71
C ASP A 84 4.95 -6.76 6.24
N LEU A 85 6.02 -6.69 5.46
CA LEU A 85 6.06 -7.25 4.10
C LEU A 85 6.23 -8.76 4.19
N ARG A 86 5.12 -9.50 4.02
CA ARG A 86 5.12 -10.99 3.99
C ARG A 86 5.92 -11.54 2.81
N CYS A 87 6.03 -10.76 1.73
CA CYS A 87 6.84 -11.08 0.56
C CYS A 87 8.35 -10.81 0.73
N GLY A 88 8.78 -10.25 1.87
CA GLY A 88 10.15 -9.74 2.04
C GLY A 88 10.37 -8.42 1.29
N LEU A 89 11.63 -7.96 1.28
CA LEU A 89 12.05 -6.77 0.54
C LEU A 89 12.18 -7.07 -0.96
N ILE A 90 11.90 -6.07 -1.79
CA ILE A 90 12.02 -6.16 -3.24
C ILE A 90 13.52 -6.21 -3.63
N PRO A 91 13.97 -7.14 -4.49
CA PRO A 91 15.37 -7.19 -4.91
C PRO A 91 15.87 -5.86 -5.52
N ALA A 92 17.06 -5.42 -5.10
CA ALA A 92 17.67 -4.15 -5.53
C ALA A 92 17.85 -4.05 -7.06
N GLU A 93 18.07 -5.20 -7.69
CA GLU A 93 18.26 -5.33 -9.14
C GLU A 93 17.02 -4.88 -9.91
N LEU A 94 15.82 -5.01 -9.31
CA LEU A 94 14.58 -4.52 -9.92
C LEU A 94 14.53 -3.00 -9.89
N LEU A 95 14.97 -2.34 -8.80
CA LEU A 95 15.10 -0.89 -8.76
C LEU A 95 16.09 -0.40 -9.82
N ALA A 96 17.23 -1.07 -9.97
CA ALA A 96 18.21 -0.71 -10.99
C ALA A 96 17.63 -0.82 -12.42
N GLN A 97 16.81 -1.85 -12.68
CA GLN A 97 16.11 -2.01 -13.95
C GLN A 97 15.07 -0.91 -14.19
N VAL A 98 14.29 -0.55 -13.16
CA VAL A 98 13.34 0.57 -13.21
C VAL A 98 14.05 1.88 -13.52
N LEU A 99 15.15 2.18 -12.82
CA LEU A 99 15.93 3.41 -13.06
C LEU A 99 16.55 3.43 -14.46
N LYS A 100 16.99 2.28 -14.98
CA LYS A 100 17.46 2.17 -16.37
C LYS A 100 16.33 2.46 -17.35
N HIS A 101 15.14 1.89 -17.13
CA HIS A 101 13.96 2.11 -17.96
C HIS A 101 13.56 3.60 -17.98
N PHE A 102 13.47 4.24 -16.82
CA PHE A 102 13.08 5.64 -16.73
C PHE A 102 14.10 6.59 -17.37
N ARG A 103 15.41 6.33 -17.23
CA ARG A 103 16.44 7.11 -17.94
C ARG A 103 16.31 7.02 -19.45
N ALA A 104 15.93 5.85 -19.98
CA ALA A 104 15.71 5.66 -21.41
C ALA A 104 14.45 6.35 -21.93
N ALA A 105 13.48 6.66 -21.05
CA ALA A 105 12.24 7.34 -21.40
C ALA A 105 12.34 8.87 -21.39
N LEU A 106 13.45 9.43 -20.90
CA LEU A 106 13.65 10.88 -20.85
C LEU A 106 13.48 11.53 -22.25
N PRO A 107 12.85 12.72 -22.32
CA PRO A 107 12.44 13.57 -21.21
C PRO A 107 11.07 13.24 -20.62
N ASN A 108 10.35 12.26 -21.17
CA ASN A 108 8.98 11.94 -20.76
C ASN A 108 8.96 11.11 -19.47
N GLU A 109 7.81 11.15 -18.79
CA GLU A 109 7.51 10.26 -17.69
C GLU A 109 7.32 8.81 -18.18
N ALA A 110 7.60 7.85 -17.30
CA ALA A 110 7.38 6.43 -17.51
C ALA A 110 6.90 5.77 -16.21
N ALA A 111 6.33 4.57 -16.33
CA ALA A 111 5.85 3.79 -15.19
C ALA A 111 6.39 2.36 -15.22
N ALA A 112 6.40 1.73 -14.06
CA ALA A 112 6.85 0.39 -13.82
C ALA A 112 6.11 -0.20 -12.62
N PHE A 113 5.75 -1.48 -12.71
CA PHE A 113 5.15 -2.22 -11.62
C PHE A 113 6.10 -3.29 -11.11
N ILE A 114 6.20 -3.42 -9.79
CA ILE A 114 6.78 -4.59 -9.15
C ILE A 114 5.65 -5.52 -8.74
N VAL A 115 5.68 -6.72 -9.32
CA VAL A 115 4.70 -7.77 -9.09
C VAL A 115 5.37 -8.88 -8.30
N TRP A 116 4.71 -9.36 -7.25
CA TRP A 116 5.14 -10.54 -6.49
C TRP A 116 4.26 -11.73 -6.82
N ASP A 117 4.88 -12.84 -7.21
CA ASP A 117 4.22 -14.12 -7.43
C ASP A 117 4.20 -14.93 -6.12
N GLU A 118 3.01 -15.27 -5.64
CA GLU A 118 2.84 -16.01 -4.39
C GLU A 118 3.24 -17.48 -4.49
N ASN A 119 3.10 -18.09 -5.67
CA ASN A 119 3.41 -19.51 -5.87
C ASN A 119 4.92 -19.71 -5.86
N ASP A 120 5.63 -18.90 -6.65
CA ASP A 120 7.07 -19.02 -6.83
C ASP A 120 7.87 -18.17 -5.84
N ARG A 121 7.19 -17.27 -5.10
CA ARG A 121 7.76 -16.29 -4.15
C ARG A 121 8.81 -15.39 -4.79
N GLN A 122 8.59 -15.00 -6.04
CA GLN A 122 9.51 -14.17 -6.81
C GLN A 122 8.92 -12.81 -7.14
N PHE A 123 9.80 -11.81 -7.20
CA PHE A 123 9.45 -10.48 -7.69
C PHE A 123 9.82 -10.36 -9.18
N THR A 124 8.94 -9.72 -9.94
CA THR A 124 9.13 -9.43 -11.36
C THR A 124 8.82 -7.97 -11.65
N LEU A 125 9.59 -7.37 -12.56
CA LEU A 125 9.28 -6.09 -13.16
C LEU A 125 8.26 -6.28 -14.29
N ASP A 126 7.17 -5.52 -14.25
CA ASP A 126 6.15 -5.46 -15.29
C ASP A 126 6.06 -4.01 -15.80
N LEU A 127 6.16 -3.83 -17.12
CA LEU A 127 6.13 -2.52 -17.75
C LEU A 127 4.75 -2.32 -18.39
N PRO A 128 3.98 -1.30 -17.98
CA PRO A 128 2.62 -1.13 -18.45
C PRO A 128 2.56 -0.65 -19.89
N GLN A 129 1.39 -0.84 -20.50
CA GLN A 129 1.06 -0.15 -21.74
C GLN A 129 0.87 1.34 -21.45
N ILE A 130 1.72 2.18 -22.05
CA ILE A 130 1.62 3.64 -21.97
C ILE A 130 0.62 4.11 -23.03
N ASP A 131 -0.45 4.77 -22.60
CA ASP A 131 -1.42 5.40 -23.50
C ASP A 131 -0.94 6.80 -23.91
N HIS A 132 -0.37 7.55 -22.97
CA HIS A 132 0.16 8.89 -23.22
C HIS A 132 1.28 9.23 -22.23
N ALA A 133 2.36 9.86 -22.70
CA ALA A 133 3.47 10.28 -21.86
C ALA A 133 4.08 11.60 -22.35
N THR A 134 4.23 12.56 -21.45
CA THR A 134 4.95 13.82 -21.62
C THR A 134 5.89 14.01 -20.43
N PRO A 135 6.68 15.10 -20.37
CA PRO A 135 7.53 15.38 -19.21
C PRO A 135 6.79 15.70 -17.90
N SER A 136 5.46 15.83 -17.92
CA SER A 136 4.67 16.23 -16.75
C SER A 136 3.29 15.58 -16.69
N HIS A 137 3.05 14.57 -17.51
CA HIS A 137 1.77 13.87 -17.55
C HIS A 137 1.95 12.47 -18.12
N LEU A 138 1.45 11.49 -17.39
CA LEU A 138 1.51 10.09 -17.75
C LEU A 138 0.14 9.46 -17.61
N THR A 139 -0.24 8.66 -18.61
CA THR A 139 -1.42 7.81 -18.58
C THR A 139 -1.02 6.43 -19.06
N TYR A 140 -1.24 5.42 -18.24
CA TYR A 140 -0.93 4.04 -18.53
C TYR A 140 -2.03 3.12 -18.04
N ARG A 141 -2.00 1.87 -18.53
CA ARG A 141 -2.91 0.83 -18.08
C ARG A 141 -2.17 -0.09 -17.10
N PRO A 142 -2.60 -0.16 -15.82
CA PRO A 142 -2.05 -1.13 -14.90
C PRO A 142 -2.20 -2.56 -15.45
N PRO A 143 -1.19 -3.42 -15.29
CA PRO A 143 -1.27 -4.78 -15.80
C PRO A 143 -2.31 -5.59 -15.03
N VAL A 144 -3.12 -6.37 -15.76
CA VAL A 144 -4.09 -7.30 -15.16
C VAL A 144 -3.34 -8.53 -14.69
N GLN A 145 -3.30 -8.75 -13.38
CA GLN A 145 -2.61 -9.88 -12.78
C GLN A 145 -3.57 -11.04 -12.48
N PRO A 146 -3.12 -12.30 -12.65
CA PRO A 146 -3.88 -13.45 -12.13
C PRO A 146 -3.90 -13.44 -10.59
N PRO A 147 -4.83 -14.17 -9.92
CA PRO A 147 -5.05 -14.06 -8.47
C PRO A 147 -3.87 -14.39 -7.53
N HIS A 148 -2.82 -15.04 -8.04
CA HIS A 148 -1.59 -15.38 -7.30
C HIS A 148 -0.47 -14.36 -7.50
N ARG A 149 -0.62 -13.42 -8.44
CA ARG A 149 0.33 -12.34 -8.69
C ARG A 149 -0.23 -11.03 -8.15
N HIS A 150 0.57 -10.35 -7.34
CA HIS A 150 0.15 -9.18 -6.59
C HIS A 150 1.00 -7.99 -6.99
N ILE A 151 0.38 -6.88 -7.38
CA ILE A 151 1.10 -5.61 -7.53
C ILE A 151 1.50 -5.16 -6.12
N VAL A 152 2.81 -5.15 -5.85
CA VAL A 152 3.38 -4.73 -4.56
C VAL A 152 3.79 -3.27 -4.62
N CYS A 153 4.43 -2.85 -5.71
CA CYS A 153 4.87 -1.47 -5.90
C CYS A 153 4.43 -0.95 -7.26
N ASP A 154 3.84 0.23 -7.28
CA ASP A 154 3.63 1.04 -8.48
C ASP A 154 4.64 2.19 -8.44
N ILE A 155 5.32 2.42 -9.56
CA ILE A 155 6.43 3.34 -9.66
C ILE A 155 6.26 4.17 -10.92
N HIS A 156 6.27 5.49 -10.79
CA HIS A 156 6.37 6.38 -11.95
C HIS A 156 7.50 7.40 -11.78
N SER A 157 7.95 7.93 -12.91
CA SER A 157 9.00 8.95 -12.94
C SER A 157 8.43 10.33 -13.19
N HIS A 158 8.99 11.37 -12.59
CA HIS A 158 8.79 12.78 -12.96
C HIS A 158 9.89 13.31 -13.90
N GLY A 159 10.60 12.41 -14.60
CA GLY A 159 11.73 12.77 -15.46
C GLY A 159 12.78 13.61 -14.73
N HIS A 160 13.03 14.83 -15.20
CA HIS A 160 13.97 15.77 -14.59
C HIS A 160 13.41 16.51 -13.37
N ALA A 161 12.08 16.52 -13.16
CA ALA A 161 11.46 17.23 -12.05
C ALA A 161 11.61 16.46 -10.71
N PRO A 162 11.49 17.12 -9.56
CA PRO A 162 11.55 16.46 -8.24
C PRO A 162 10.49 15.39 -8.04
N ALA A 163 10.77 14.40 -7.19
CA ALA A 163 9.79 13.42 -6.75
C ALA A 163 8.83 14.02 -5.72
N PHE A 164 7.53 13.95 -5.99
CA PHE A 164 6.45 14.30 -5.07
C PHE A 164 5.16 13.62 -5.54
N PHE A 165 4.16 13.52 -4.67
CA PHE A 165 2.82 13.08 -5.07
C PHE A 165 1.93 14.29 -5.38
N SER A 166 1.29 14.27 -6.53
CA SER A 166 0.29 15.25 -6.98
C SER A 166 -1.12 14.83 -6.58
N ALA A 167 -2.10 15.72 -6.76
CA ALA A 167 -3.51 15.40 -6.53
C ALA A 167 -4.04 14.31 -7.49
N THR A 168 -3.45 14.16 -8.68
CA THR A 168 -3.78 13.07 -9.60
C THR A 168 -3.28 11.75 -9.06
N ASP A 169 -2.03 11.72 -8.56
CA ASP A 169 -1.47 10.51 -7.93
C ASP A 169 -2.29 10.09 -6.70
N ASP A 170 -2.75 11.06 -5.90
CA ASP A 170 -3.66 10.83 -4.77
C ASP A 170 -4.98 10.19 -5.21
N ALA A 171 -5.59 10.68 -6.28
CA ALA A 171 -6.84 10.12 -6.81
C ALA A 171 -6.65 8.68 -7.32
N ASP A 172 -5.55 8.41 -8.02
CA ASP A 172 -5.23 7.08 -8.56
C ASP A 172 -4.92 6.06 -7.46
N ASP A 173 -4.32 6.51 -6.35
CA ASP A 173 -3.91 5.66 -5.23
C ASP A 173 -5.01 5.43 -4.18
N ALA A 174 -6.07 6.25 -4.16
CA ALA A 174 -7.07 6.30 -3.08
C ALA A 174 -7.77 4.96 -2.79
N HIS A 175 -7.85 4.06 -3.77
CA HIS A 175 -8.57 2.79 -3.64
C HIS A 175 -7.66 1.56 -3.72
N ALA A 176 -6.35 1.76 -3.79
CA ALA A 176 -5.38 0.69 -3.92
C ALA A 176 -4.83 0.22 -2.56
N THR A 177 -4.37 -1.03 -2.52
CA THR A 177 -3.44 -1.50 -1.48
C THR A 177 -2.12 -1.85 -2.15
N LYS A 178 -1.17 -0.92 -2.16
CA LYS A 178 0.13 -1.03 -2.82
C LYS A 178 1.12 -0.06 -2.20
N ILE A 179 2.40 -0.29 -2.43
CA ILE A 179 3.42 0.75 -2.27
C ILE A 179 3.37 1.62 -3.54
N SER A 180 3.36 2.93 -3.37
CA SER A 180 3.43 3.89 -4.46
C SER A 180 4.75 4.65 -4.34
N MET A 181 5.48 4.81 -5.43
CA MET A 181 6.80 5.42 -5.45
C MET A 181 6.98 6.35 -6.65
N VAL A 182 7.50 7.54 -6.41
CA VAL A 182 7.84 8.52 -7.45
C VAL A 182 9.34 8.67 -7.53
N VAL A 183 9.91 8.59 -8.73
CA VAL A 183 11.32 8.84 -9.00
C VAL A 183 11.48 10.12 -9.80
N GLY A 184 12.19 11.10 -9.25
CA GLY A 184 12.44 12.39 -9.87
C GLY A 184 13.94 12.68 -10.04
N ARG A 185 14.25 13.81 -10.66
CA ARG A 185 15.63 14.30 -10.92
C ARG A 185 16.51 13.27 -11.64
N LEU A 186 15.92 12.51 -12.54
CA LEU A 186 16.66 11.56 -13.37
C LEU A 186 17.68 12.33 -14.23
N GLY A 187 18.93 11.87 -14.22
CA GLY A 187 20.04 12.53 -14.94
C GLY A 187 20.73 13.65 -14.16
N HIS A 188 20.29 13.97 -12.93
CA HIS A 188 20.97 14.93 -12.07
C HIS A 188 22.27 14.35 -11.48
N ALA A 189 23.30 15.19 -11.33
CA ALA A 189 24.63 14.76 -10.83
C ALA A 189 24.57 14.16 -9.42
N ASP A 190 23.71 14.71 -8.56
CA ASP A 190 23.49 14.26 -7.18
C ASP A 190 22.65 12.97 -7.07
N GLY A 191 22.19 12.40 -8.19
CA GLY A 191 21.31 11.24 -8.22
C GLY A 191 19.80 11.59 -8.21
N PRO A 192 18.94 10.57 -8.35
CA PRO A 192 17.50 10.75 -8.36
C PRO A 192 16.95 11.03 -6.95
N THR A 193 15.85 11.77 -6.88
CA THR A 193 15.03 11.87 -5.66
C THR A 193 13.95 10.81 -5.67
N ILE A 194 13.61 10.26 -4.51
CA ILE A 194 12.56 9.24 -4.35
C ILE A 194 11.57 9.70 -3.29
N ALA A 195 10.28 9.59 -3.59
CA ALA A 195 9.20 9.71 -2.62
C ALA A 195 8.42 8.40 -2.61
N SER A 196 8.03 7.90 -1.43
CA SER A 196 7.25 6.66 -1.35
C SER A 196 6.21 6.70 -0.23
N ARG A 197 5.11 5.97 -0.45
CA ARG A 197 4.01 5.80 0.49
C ARG A 197 3.43 4.39 0.40
N LEU A 198 2.88 3.91 1.52
CA LEU A 198 1.98 2.75 1.50
C LEU A 198 0.54 3.25 1.41
N CYS A 199 -0.15 2.84 0.35
CA CYS A 199 -1.59 3.05 0.17
C CYS A 199 -2.31 1.88 0.82
N ALA A 200 -3.19 2.14 1.79
CA ALA A 200 -3.94 1.09 2.48
C ALA A 200 -5.23 1.64 3.07
N GLY A 201 -6.37 1.00 2.77
CA GLY A 201 -7.66 1.37 3.35
C GLY A 201 -8.08 2.82 3.12
N GLY A 202 -7.72 3.41 1.97
CA GLY A 202 -7.99 4.82 1.67
C GLY A 202 -7.04 5.81 2.33
N MET A 203 -5.97 5.34 2.97
CA MET A 203 -4.97 6.17 3.64
C MET A 203 -3.61 6.12 2.92
N PHE A 204 -2.85 7.21 3.05
CA PHE A 204 -1.48 7.33 2.58
C PHE A 204 -0.53 7.38 3.76
N LEU A 205 0.20 6.29 3.96
CA LEU A 205 1.15 6.17 5.07
C LEU A 205 2.55 6.47 4.56
N PRO A 206 3.28 7.41 5.19
CA PRO A 206 4.67 7.64 4.84
C PRO A 206 5.48 6.34 4.95
N LEU A 207 6.28 6.05 3.94
CA LEU A 207 7.18 4.90 3.93
C LEU A 207 8.63 5.41 4.02
N PRO A 208 9.16 5.64 5.23
CA PRO A 208 10.47 6.27 5.40
C PRO A 208 11.64 5.36 5.04
N ARG A 209 11.41 4.05 4.93
CA ARG A 209 12.42 3.06 4.53
C ARG A 209 12.10 2.55 3.14
N SER A 210 13.13 2.37 2.33
CA SER A 210 12.99 1.76 1.01
C SER A 210 12.37 0.36 1.13
N PRO A 211 11.42 0.01 0.25
CA PRO A 211 10.90 -1.35 0.18
C PRO A 211 11.86 -2.30 -0.55
N PHE A 212 12.99 -1.80 -1.07
CA PHE A 212 14.01 -2.59 -1.75
C PHE A 212 15.10 -3.08 -0.79
N SER A 213 15.64 -4.26 -1.05
CA SER A 213 16.78 -4.82 -0.33
C SER A 213 18.04 -3.99 -0.58
N GLY A 214 18.96 -3.93 0.38
CA GLY A 214 20.25 -3.26 0.18
C GLY A 214 20.22 -1.74 0.28
N ASP A 215 19.04 -1.12 0.27
CA ASP A 215 18.84 0.29 0.60
C ASP A 215 18.82 0.49 2.13
N TYR A 216 19.97 0.24 2.76
CA TYR A 216 20.25 0.81 4.07
C TYR A 216 20.80 2.21 3.85
N HIS A 217 19.92 3.19 3.66
CA HIS A 217 20.29 4.54 4.05
C HIS A 217 20.50 4.48 5.58
N GLU A 218 21.77 4.53 5.99
CA GLU A 218 22.11 4.88 7.36
C GLU A 218 21.42 6.22 7.70
N LEU A 219 20.81 6.21 8.90
CA LEU A 219 20.09 7.24 9.63
C LEU A 219 20.31 8.71 9.21
#